data_AF-A0A1U7YXP1-F1
#
_entry.id   AF-A0A1U7YXP1-F1
#
_cell.length_a   1.000
_cell.length_b   1.000
_cell.length_c   1.000
_cell.angle_alpha   90.00
_cell.angle_beta   90.00
_cell.angle_gamma   90.00
#
_symmetry.space_group_name_H-M   'P 1'
#
loop_
_entity.id
_entity.type
_entity.pdbx_description
1 polymer ?
#
loop_
_entity_poly.entity_id
_entity_poly.type
_entity_poly.pdbx_seq_one_letter_code
_entity_poly.pdbx_strand_id
1 'polypeptide(L)'
;MVTVKQFEDDLCLWKYIAAPEQPKCPWLPLKGIKVPLYWLGSHSAVDNGIPVDFSCIPEEQSLLDSLLLAQWEDRTWKGLLRYDITTCEMKVIDGKKKFIAQFNEGYLNPFPELEESKFFKKEDHLKFNCMRMQREALLFCVKSGEKTNPEFVHSSTIPNDATLVIVNVNPVEYGHVFLVPCGINSPPQCMDSRSLEMAIRVAVEINNCCFRVSFDYSPSYASGLYFQACYFSNPLPVELMPVVTLCGPWQERGMHIQEILNYPVKVLSVKGTGTLKSLIKVVAEICSSLQEQEIPYSLLMSDYGTKVFLFPQLHTLETSGSLSAWECAGHVVFKARSGYDEATEEDVLKRLGAFSLNDEQFGLVKQLCCNVASKLAS
;
A
#
# COMPACT_ATOMS: atom_id res chain seq x y z
N MET A 1 -41.15 -23.40 -35.12
CA MET A 1 -39.72 -23.75 -35.28
C MET A 1 -38.96 -22.44 -35.28
N VAL A 2 -37.85 -22.37 -34.53
CA VAL A 2 -37.23 -21.19 -33.92
C VAL A 2 -37.86 -20.87 -32.55
N THR A 3 -37.20 -21.38 -31.51
CA THR A 3 -37.39 -20.95 -30.13
C THR A 3 -36.01 -20.60 -29.58
N VAL A 4 -35.88 -19.34 -29.18
CA VAL A 4 -34.70 -18.72 -28.57
C VAL A 4 -34.43 -19.39 -27.22
N LYS A 5 -33.20 -19.84 -26.98
CA LYS A 5 -32.76 -20.24 -25.63
C LYS A 5 -32.25 -19.01 -24.89
N GLN A 6 -32.95 -18.64 -23.82
CA GLN A 6 -32.47 -17.70 -22.82
C GLN A 6 -31.29 -18.33 -22.06
N PHE A 7 -30.26 -17.52 -21.83
CA PHE A 7 -29.25 -17.71 -20.81
C PHE A 7 -29.94 -17.58 -19.44
N GLU A 8 -29.78 -18.57 -18.57
CA GLU A 8 -30.16 -18.47 -17.16
C GLU A 8 -28.93 -18.16 -16.31
N ASP A 9 -29.04 -17.04 -15.61
CA ASP A 9 -28.19 -16.54 -14.53
C ASP A 9 -28.26 -17.46 -13.31
N ASP A 10 -27.13 -18.00 -12.86
CA ASP A 10 -27.02 -18.62 -11.54
C ASP A 10 -26.63 -17.57 -10.48
N LEU A 11 -27.63 -16.80 -10.06
CA LEU A 11 -27.63 -15.96 -8.86
C LEU A 11 -27.70 -16.87 -7.62
N CYS A 12 -26.55 -17.29 -7.08
CA CYS A 12 -26.52 -18.00 -5.80
C CYS A 12 -26.60 -17.01 -4.62
N LEU A 13 -27.81 -16.88 -4.06
CA LEU A 13 -28.14 -16.30 -2.76
C LEU A 13 -27.47 -17.07 -1.61
N TRP A 14 -26.59 -16.43 -0.84
CA TRP A 14 -26.10 -16.98 0.43
C TRP A 14 -26.81 -16.33 1.61
N LYS A 15 -27.59 -17.16 2.30
CA LYS A 15 -28.34 -16.82 3.51
C LYS A 15 -27.38 -16.56 4.67
N TYR A 16 -27.68 -15.50 5.43
CA TYR A 16 -27.13 -15.20 6.75
C TYR A 16 -27.10 -16.43 7.66
N ILE A 17 -25.93 -16.76 8.19
CA ILE A 17 -25.75 -17.64 9.35
C ILE A 17 -24.95 -16.85 10.39
N ALA A 18 -25.45 -16.89 11.63
CA ALA A 18 -24.93 -16.17 12.78
C ALA A 18 -23.42 -16.36 13.01
N ALA A 19 -22.78 -15.27 13.45
CA ALA A 19 -21.34 -15.15 13.68
C ALA A 19 -20.79 -16.29 14.58
N PRO A 20 -19.80 -17.06 14.13
CA PRO A 20 -18.97 -17.85 15.04
C PRO A 20 -17.96 -16.92 15.73
N GLU A 21 -17.68 -17.22 17.00
CA GLU A 21 -16.71 -16.53 17.85
C GLU A 21 -15.36 -16.31 17.13
N GLN A 22 -14.80 -15.10 17.30
CA GLN A 22 -13.58 -14.66 16.65
C GLN A 22 -12.40 -15.61 16.92
N PRO A 23 -11.75 -16.20 15.89
CA PRO A 23 -10.48 -16.87 16.10
C PRO A 23 -9.41 -15.80 16.36
N LYS A 24 -8.82 -15.83 17.55
CA LYS A 24 -7.61 -15.05 17.88
C LYS A 24 -6.56 -15.28 16.79
N CYS A 25 -6.19 -14.25 16.04
CA CYS A 25 -5.10 -14.32 15.07
C CYS A 25 -3.83 -14.81 15.77
N PRO A 26 -3.25 -15.96 15.39
CA PRO A 26 -2.06 -16.48 16.02
C PRO A 26 -0.85 -15.75 15.43
N TRP A 27 -0.45 -14.64 16.06
CA TRP A 27 0.90 -14.12 15.85
C TRP A 27 1.89 -15.21 16.27
N LEU A 28 2.82 -15.57 15.38
CA LEU A 28 3.96 -16.42 15.71
C LEU A 28 4.65 -15.90 16.99
N PRO A 29 5.16 -16.76 17.88
CA PRO A 29 5.98 -16.30 18.98
C PRO A 29 7.30 -15.77 18.39
N LEU A 30 7.39 -14.45 18.19
CA LEU A 30 8.61 -13.75 17.76
C LEU A 30 9.75 -13.81 18.81
N LYS A 31 9.49 -14.47 19.94
CA LYS A 31 10.41 -14.58 21.07
C LYS A 31 11.62 -15.42 20.70
N GLY A 32 12.82 -14.83 20.81
CA GLY A 32 14.10 -15.49 20.55
C GLY A 32 14.55 -15.47 19.09
N ILE A 33 13.78 -14.89 18.18
CA ILE A 33 14.22 -14.65 16.80
C ILE A 33 15.22 -13.47 16.82
N LYS A 34 16.37 -13.68 16.20
CA LYS A 34 17.37 -12.63 15.95
C LYS A 34 17.34 -12.27 14.47
N VAL A 35 17.26 -10.98 14.18
CA VAL A 35 17.26 -10.44 12.82
C VAL A 35 18.06 -9.16 12.75
N PRO A 36 18.50 -8.73 11.55
CA PRO A 36 19.07 -7.41 11.38
C PRO A 36 18.07 -6.34 11.82
N LEU A 37 18.57 -5.28 12.45
CA LEU A 37 17.78 -4.17 12.96
C LEU A 37 18.38 -2.86 12.44
N TYR A 38 17.54 -2.09 11.76
CA TYR A 38 17.84 -0.75 11.28
C TYR A 38 17.18 0.28 12.19
N TRP A 39 17.97 1.16 12.79
CA TRP A 39 17.51 2.30 13.55
C TRP A 39 17.48 3.52 12.64
N LEU A 40 16.28 4.07 12.42
CA LEU A 40 16.11 5.33 11.72
C LEU A 40 16.72 6.47 12.55
N GLY A 41 17.33 7.45 11.89
CA GLY A 41 17.79 8.66 12.54
C GLY A 41 16.64 9.43 13.22
N SER A 42 16.96 10.16 14.29
CA SER A 42 16.05 11.09 14.94
C SER A 42 15.97 12.36 14.11
N HIS A 43 14.80 12.65 13.54
CA HIS A 43 14.55 13.84 12.75
C HIS A 43 14.38 15.11 13.61
N SER A 44 15.18 15.28 14.68
CA SER A 44 15.19 16.51 15.49
C SER A 44 15.60 17.74 14.66
N ALA A 45 16.33 17.54 13.55
CA ALA A 45 16.64 18.60 12.58
C ALA A 45 15.44 19.01 11.69
N VAL A 46 14.48 18.11 11.44
CA VAL A 46 13.24 18.39 10.66
C VAL A 46 12.14 18.98 11.56
N ASP A 47 12.19 18.72 12.87
CA ASP A 47 11.26 19.25 13.87
C ASP A 47 11.48 20.76 14.17
N ASN A 48 12.61 21.34 13.76
CA ASN A 48 12.96 22.75 13.99
C ASN A 48 12.46 23.73 12.91
N GLY A 49 11.53 23.31 12.05
CA GLY A 49 10.90 24.21 11.07
C GLY A 49 11.79 24.68 9.93
N ILE A 50 12.93 24.00 9.70
CA ILE A 50 13.71 24.20 8.48
C ILE A 50 12.98 23.48 7.35
N PRO A 51 12.60 24.16 6.25
CA PRO A 51 12.07 23.50 5.07
C PRO A 51 13.08 22.46 4.61
N VAL A 52 12.69 21.19 4.60
CA VAL A 52 13.54 20.16 4.00
C VAL A 52 13.47 20.42 2.50
N ASP A 53 14.52 21.03 1.98
CA ASP A 53 14.70 21.14 0.54
C ASP A 53 15.09 19.74 0.02
N PHE A 54 14.07 18.97 -0.37
CA PHE A 54 14.25 17.65 -0.97
C PHE A 54 14.95 17.70 -2.33
N SER A 55 15.32 18.89 -2.85
CA SER A 55 15.95 19.05 -4.16
C SER A 55 17.47 18.90 -4.17
N CYS A 56 18.15 18.81 -3.01
CA CYS A 56 19.61 18.91 -2.95
C CYS A 56 20.31 17.93 -1.97
N ILE A 57 19.75 16.76 -1.68
CA ILE A 57 20.56 15.69 -1.07
C ILE A 57 21.34 15.03 -2.22
N PRO A 58 22.70 15.03 -2.21
CA PRO A 58 23.46 14.24 -3.16
C PRO A 58 22.94 12.80 -3.15
N GLU A 59 22.93 12.12 -4.30
CA GLU A 59 22.57 10.70 -4.44
C GLU A 59 23.57 9.78 -3.71
N GLU A 60 23.79 9.98 -2.41
CA GLU A 60 24.40 8.99 -1.55
C GLU A 60 23.35 7.90 -1.35
N GLN A 61 23.66 6.72 -1.89
CA GLN A 61 22.81 5.56 -1.83
C GLN A 61 22.48 5.23 -0.36
N SER A 62 21.19 5.23 -0.01
CA SER A 62 20.74 4.96 1.35
C SER A 62 21.17 3.56 1.80
N LEU A 63 21.64 3.46 3.04
CA LEU A 63 21.96 2.17 3.66
C LEU A 63 20.71 1.30 3.80
N LEU A 64 19.55 1.91 4.10
CA LEU A 64 18.29 1.18 4.18
C LEU A 64 17.87 0.64 2.81
N ASP A 65 18.06 1.42 1.74
CA ASP A 65 17.75 1.02 0.36
C ASP A 65 18.61 -0.17 -0.06
N SER A 66 19.92 -0.07 0.16
CA SER A 66 20.87 -1.15 -0.10
C SER A 66 20.57 -2.41 0.71
N LEU A 67 20.22 -2.26 2.00
CA LEU A 67 19.84 -3.38 2.86
C LEU A 67 18.57 -4.07 2.36
N LEU A 68 17.54 -3.30 2.00
CA LEU A 68 16.28 -3.85 1.51
C LEU A 68 16.48 -4.66 0.25
N LEU A 69 17.13 -4.07 -0.76
CA LEU A 69 17.38 -4.73 -2.04
C LEU A 69 18.27 -5.96 -1.87
N ALA A 70 19.39 -5.86 -1.14
CA ALA A 70 20.28 -7.00 -0.93
C ALA A 70 19.59 -8.16 -0.21
N GLN A 71 18.75 -7.88 0.81
CA GLN A 71 17.98 -8.93 1.47
C GLN A 71 16.94 -9.51 0.52
N TRP A 72 16.21 -8.69 -0.23
CA TRP A 72 15.17 -9.14 -1.16
C TRP A 72 15.75 -10.01 -2.31
N GLU A 73 16.86 -9.59 -2.90
CA GLU A 73 17.61 -10.34 -3.93
C GLU A 73 18.11 -11.68 -3.39
N ASP A 74 18.63 -11.71 -2.16
CA ASP A 74 19.04 -12.97 -1.51
C ASP A 74 17.87 -13.97 -1.37
N ARG A 75 16.66 -13.49 -1.06
CA ARG A 75 15.45 -14.36 -0.98
C ARG A 75 15.03 -14.83 -2.37
N THR A 76 15.19 -13.98 -3.38
CA THR A 76 14.94 -14.33 -4.78
C THR A 76 15.91 -15.40 -5.26
N TRP A 77 17.22 -15.25 -4.99
CA TRP A 77 18.25 -16.22 -5.32
C TRP A 77 18.04 -17.58 -4.64
N LYS A 78 17.49 -17.57 -3.42
CA LYS A 78 17.12 -18.78 -2.67
C LYS A 78 15.82 -19.44 -3.17
N GLY A 79 15.12 -18.85 -4.14
CA GLY A 79 13.88 -19.41 -4.69
C GLY A 79 12.67 -19.29 -3.76
N LEU A 80 12.66 -18.30 -2.86
CA LEU A 80 11.57 -18.10 -1.89
C LEU A 80 10.36 -17.34 -2.48
N LEU A 81 10.53 -16.70 -3.62
CA LEU A 81 9.45 -16.03 -4.35
C LEU A 81 8.77 -17.01 -5.31
N ARG A 82 7.46 -16.81 -5.55
CA ARG A 82 6.64 -17.67 -6.42
C ARG A 82 7.08 -17.67 -7.87
N TYR A 83 7.63 -16.55 -8.33
CA TYR A 83 8.06 -16.32 -9.70
C TYR A 83 9.10 -15.21 -9.73
N ASP A 84 9.90 -15.19 -10.80
CA ASP A 84 10.84 -14.11 -11.07
C ASP A 84 10.11 -12.93 -11.69
N ILE A 85 9.92 -11.87 -10.90
CA ILE A 85 9.23 -10.65 -11.33
C ILE A 85 9.90 -9.97 -12.51
N THR A 86 11.22 -10.13 -12.68
CA THR A 86 11.98 -9.50 -13.76
C THR A 86 11.69 -10.12 -15.13
N THR A 87 11.07 -11.29 -15.14
CA THR A 87 10.64 -12.00 -16.35
C THR A 87 9.17 -11.73 -16.73
N CYS A 88 8.41 -11.05 -15.86
CA CYS A 88 7.00 -10.78 -16.10
C CYS A 88 6.82 -9.79 -17.27
N GLU A 89 5.91 -10.13 -18.19
CA GLU A 89 5.58 -9.27 -19.31
C GLU A 89 4.80 -8.04 -18.85
N MET A 90 5.25 -6.86 -19.29
CA MET A 90 4.58 -5.59 -19.03
C MET A 90 4.37 -4.84 -20.34
N LYS A 91 3.22 -4.16 -20.46
CA LYS A 91 2.93 -3.25 -21.56
C LYS A 91 2.16 -2.03 -21.07
N VAL A 92 2.41 -0.90 -21.72
CA VAL A 92 1.53 0.26 -21.60
C VAL A 92 0.32 0.01 -22.51
N ILE A 93 -0.88 0.04 -21.94
CA ILE A 93 -2.14 -0.08 -22.68
C ILE A 93 -2.28 1.15 -23.56
N ASP A 94 -2.65 0.93 -24.83
CA ASP A 94 -2.86 2.02 -25.77
C ASP A 94 -4.07 2.88 -25.33
N GLY A 95 -3.89 4.20 -25.40
CA GLY A 95 -4.82 5.15 -24.79
C GLY A 95 -4.15 6.39 -24.20
N LYS A 96 -4.97 7.29 -23.65
CA LYS A 96 -4.55 8.59 -23.11
C LYS A 96 -4.04 8.53 -21.68
N LYS A 97 -4.52 7.57 -20.87
CA LYS A 97 -4.16 7.39 -19.46
C LYS A 97 -2.86 6.63 -19.28
N LYS A 98 -2.41 5.90 -20.30
CA LYS A 98 -1.16 5.13 -20.27
C LYS A 98 -1.13 4.12 -19.13
N PHE A 99 -2.27 3.46 -18.87
CA PHE A 99 -2.35 2.38 -17.89
C PHE A 99 -1.32 1.29 -18.16
N ILE A 100 -0.83 0.66 -17.10
CA ILE A 100 0.18 -0.39 -17.19
C ILE A 100 -0.53 -1.73 -16.98
N ALA A 101 -0.38 -2.63 -17.94
CA ALA A 101 -0.79 -4.02 -17.81
C ALA A 101 0.45 -4.88 -17.55
N GLN A 102 0.35 -5.77 -16.57
CA GLN A 102 1.38 -6.74 -16.25
C GLN A 102 0.79 -8.15 -16.19
N PHE A 103 1.48 -9.14 -16.74
CA PHE A 103 1.06 -10.53 -16.68
C PHE A 103 1.93 -11.35 -15.72
N ASN A 104 1.30 -11.89 -14.67
CA ASN A 104 1.98 -12.74 -13.68
C ASN A 104 1.47 -14.18 -13.79
N GLU A 105 2.07 -14.96 -14.70
CA GLU A 105 1.73 -16.38 -14.92
C GLU A 105 1.82 -17.21 -13.63
N GLY A 106 2.88 -16.97 -12.83
CA GLY A 106 3.14 -17.68 -11.58
C GLY A 106 2.15 -17.41 -10.44
N TYR A 107 1.23 -16.45 -10.59
CA TYR A 107 0.28 -16.11 -9.53
C TYR A 107 -0.69 -17.27 -9.22
N LEU A 108 -1.09 -18.02 -10.24
CA LEU A 108 -2.06 -19.12 -10.13
C LEU A 108 -1.39 -20.48 -9.87
N ASN A 109 -0.06 -20.56 -9.95
CA ASN A 109 0.65 -21.81 -9.76
C ASN A 109 0.55 -22.28 -8.30
N PRO A 110 0.34 -23.58 -8.04
CA PRO A 110 0.43 -24.13 -6.71
C PRO A 110 1.84 -23.86 -6.17
N PHE A 111 1.94 -23.07 -5.10
CA PHE A 111 3.21 -22.90 -4.41
C PHE A 111 3.57 -24.23 -3.73
N PRO A 112 4.84 -24.68 -3.73
CA PRO A 112 5.23 -25.90 -3.03
C PRO A 112 4.77 -25.80 -1.58
N GLU A 113 3.75 -26.58 -1.27
CA GLU A 113 3.29 -26.82 0.09
C GLU A 113 4.42 -27.57 0.80
N LEU A 114 5.23 -26.86 1.60
CA LEU A 114 6.14 -27.52 2.54
C LEU A 114 5.28 -28.44 3.42
N GLU A 115 5.70 -29.69 3.64
CA GLU A 115 4.89 -30.84 4.09
C GLU A 115 4.00 -30.66 5.34
N GLU A 116 4.11 -29.54 6.07
CA GLU A 116 3.29 -29.17 7.23
C GLU A 116 1.94 -28.50 6.88
N SER A 117 1.67 -28.17 5.62
CA SER A 117 0.45 -27.45 5.20
C SER A 117 -0.81 -28.30 5.01
N LYS A 118 -0.73 -29.63 5.13
CA LYS A 118 -1.84 -30.58 4.82
C LYS A 118 -3.09 -30.48 5.71
N PHE A 119 -3.21 -29.49 6.59
CA PHE A 119 -4.30 -29.39 7.58
C PHE A 119 -5.36 -28.31 7.33
N PHE A 120 -5.27 -27.47 6.28
CA PHE A 120 -6.21 -26.35 6.14
C PHE A 120 -6.89 -26.31 4.78
N LYS A 121 -8.22 -26.50 4.79
CA LYS A 121 -9.10 -26.51 3.62
C LYS A 121 -9.17 -25.13 2.95
N LYS A 122 -9.38 -25.25 1.64
CA LYS A 122 -9.55 -24.28 0.56
C LYS A 122 -10.69 -23.29 0.83
N GLU A 123 -10.35 -22.09 1.29
CA GLU A 123 -11.07 -20.83 1.09
C GLU A 123 -10.18 -19.68 1.63
N ASP A 124 -10.08 -18.59 0.88
CA ASP A 124 -9.24 -17.39 1.09
C ASP A 124 -7.77 -17.44 0.68
N HIS A 125 -7.53 -17.25 -0.61
CA HIS A 125 -6.18 -17.03 -1.17
C HIS A 125 -5.54 -15.68 -0.77
N LEU A 126 -6.29 -14.78 -0.11
CA LEU A 126 -5.81 -13.49 0.43
C LEU A 126 -5.74 -13.45 1.96
N LYS A 127 -6.15 -14.52 2.66
CA LYS A 127 -5.86 -14.68 4.10
C LYS A 127 -4.37 -14.94 4.25
N PHE A 128 -3.58 -13.88 4.37
CA PHE A 128 -2.35 -13.81 5.15
C PHE A 128 -1.55 -15.13 5.28
N ASN A 129 -1.27 -15.81 4.16
CA ASN A 129 -0.39 -16.99 4.16
C ASN A 129 1.05 -16.60 4.52
N CYS A 130 1.37 -15.30 4.48
CA CYS A 130 2.58 -14.75 5.05
C CYS A 130 2.59 -14.91 6.58
N MET A 131 1.48 -14.73 7.33
CA MET A 131 1.48 -14.85 8.80
C MET A 131 1.74 -16.27 9.34
N ARG A 132 1.83 -17.28 8.47
CA ARG A 132 2.44 -18.59 8.78
C ARG A 132 3.94 -18.64 8.44
N MET A 133 4.61 -17.50 8.58
CA MET A 133 6.00 -17.22 8.18
C MET A 133 6.96 -18.36 8.55
N GLN A 134 7.55 -18.96 7.53
CA GLN A 134 8.92 -19.46 7.63
C GLN A 134 9.81 -18.29 8.05
N ARG A 135 10.72 -18.50 9.00
CA ARG A 135 11.70 -17.48 9.46
C ARG A 135 12.46 -16.82 8.31
N GLU A 136 12.54 -17.49 7.16
CA GLU A 136 13.26 -17.09 5.96
C GLU A 136 12.65 -15.89 5.23
N ALA A 137 11.35 -15.67 5.35
CA ALA A 137 10.66 -14.55 4.70
C ALA A 137 10.83 -13.21 5.45
N LEU A 138 11.27 -13.25 6.72
CA LEU A 138 11.61 -12.04 7.47
C LEU A 138 12.99 -11.51 7.00
N LEU A 139 13.03 -10.27 6.54
CA LEU A 139 14.26 -9.65 6.04
C LEU A 139 15.05 -9.01 7.17
N PHE A 140 14.42 -8.03 7.85
CA PHE A 140 14.98 -7.27 8.95
C PHE A 140 13.86 -6.49 9.66
N CYS A 141 14.21 -5.77 10.72
CA CYS A 141 13.31 -4.85 11.42
C CYS A 141 13.78 -3.40 11.28
N VAL A 142 12.84 -2.47 11.26
CA VAL A 142 13.09 -1.03 11.33
C VAL A 142 12.52 -0.48 12.64
N LYS A 143 13.23 0.44 13.29
CA LYS A 143 12.74 1.14 14.48
C LYS A 143 13.20 2.59 14.50
N SER A 144 12.41 3.48 15.08
CA SER A 144 12.87 4.85 15.34
C SER A 144 14.02 4.85 16.35
N GLY A 145 15.15 5.44 15.99
CA GLY A 145 16.27 5.73 16.87
C GLY A 145 16.15 7.09 17.56
N GLU A 146 16.97 7.28 18.60
CA GLU A 146 17.09 8.54 19.34
C GLU A 146 18.23 9.42 18.81
N LYS A 147 19.23 8.80 18.18
CA LYS A 147 20.40 9.47 17.60
C LYS A 147 20.08 10.07 16.25
N THR A 148 20.72 11.19 15.90
CA THR A 148 20.52 11.87 14.62
C THR A 148 20.83 10.99 13.42
N ASN A 149 21.91 10.20 13.50
CA ASN A 149 22.33 9.32 12.41
C ASN A 149 21.67 7.95 12.52
N PRO A 150 21.32 7.32 11.39
CA PRO A 150 20.81 5.96 11.38
C PRO A 150 21.89 4.96 11.83
N GLU A 151 21.47 3.86 12.44
CA GLU A 151 22.37 2.80 12.91
C GLU A 151 21.91 1.43 12.45
N PHE A 152 22.84 0.57 12.03
CA PHE A 152 22.54 -0.80 11.64
C PHE A 152 23.16 -1.80 12.62
N VAL A 153 22.34 -2.74 13.09
CA VAL A 153 22.75 -3.83 13.97
C VAL A 153 22.50 -5.15 13.24
N HIS A 154 23.57 -5.90 12.93
CA HIS A 154 23.49 -7.15 12.16
C HIS A 154 22.56 -8.22 12.74
N SER A 155 22.41 -8.24 14.06
CA SER A 155 21.60 -9.25 14.75
C SER A 155 21.12 -8.71 16.09
N SER A 156 19.83 -8.44 16.20
CA SER A 156 19.15 -8.04 17.42
C SER A 156 17.90 -8.88 17.65
N THR A 157 17.48 -9.02 18.91
CA THR A 157 16.12 -9.47 19.20
C THR A 157 15.12 -8.45 18.69
N ILE A 158 14.00 -8.90 18.13
CA ILE A 158 12.96 -8.01 17.61
C ILE A 158 12.47 -7.08 18.74
N PRO A 159 12.73 -5.76 18.66
CA PRO A 159 12.28 -4.84 19.70
C PRO A 159 10.75 -4.70 19.67
N ASN A 160 10.17 -4.38 20.83
CA ASN A 160 8.78 -3.89 20.85
C ASN A 160 8.65 -2.64 19.98
N ASP A 161 7.50 -2.51 19.33
CA ASP A 161 7.16 -1.40 18.45
C ASP A 161 8.09 -1.18 17.24
N ALA A 162 8.84 -2.21 16.84
CA ALA A 162 9.53 -2.19 15.56
C ALA A 162 8.54 -2.42 14.41
N THR A 163 8.92 -2.05 13.20
CA THR A 163 8.23 -2.44 11.97
C THR A 163 9.01 -3.57 11.33
N LEU A 164 8.39 -4.72 11.12
CA LEU A 164 8.99 -5.85 10.40
C LEU A 164 8.99 -5.54 8.91
N VAL A 165 10.10 -5.83 8.25
CA VAL A 165 10.20 -5.83 6.79
C VAL A 165 10.22 -7.29 6.33
N ILE A 166 9.18 -7.66 5.60
CA ILE A 166 8.89 -9.05 5.22
C ILE A 166 8.83 -9.12 3.70
N VAL A 167 9.46 -10.11 3.08
CA VAL A 167 9.34 -10.29 1.63
C VAL A 167 7.93 -10.68 1.24
N ASN A 168 7.39 -10.06 0.19
CA ASN A 168 6.18 -10.55 -0.43
C ASN A 168 6.54 -11.67 -1.42
N VAL A 169 6.19 -12.90 -1.07
CA VAL A 169 6.45 -14.08 -1.92
C VAL A 169 5.71 -14.01 -3.27
N ASN A 170 4.69 -13.16 -3.39
CA ASN A 170 4.00 -12.81 -4.64
C ASN A 170 4.32 -11.36 -5.02
N PRO A 171 5.53 -11.05 -5.49
CA PRO A 171 5.91 -9.69 -5.81
C PRO A 171 5.03 -9.11 -6.92
N VAL A 172 4.63 -7.85 -6.76
CA VAL A 172 3.95 -7.07 -7.82
C VAL A 172 5.01 -6.40 -8.68
N GLU A 173 6.09 -5.95 -8.06
CA GLU A 173 7.25 -5.38 -8.71
C GLU A 173 8.52 -5.73 -7.90
N TYR A 174 9.68 -5.41 -8.45
CA TYR A 174 10.99 -5.50 -7.82
C TYR A 174 10.99 -4.93 -6.39
N GLY A 175 11.64 -5.64 -5.47
CA GLY A 175 11.75 -5.24 -4.07
C GLY A 175 10.44 -5.30 -3.28
N HIS A 176 9.39 -6.00 -3.74
CA HIS A 176 8.11 -6.04 -3.03
C HIS A 176 8.20 -6.65 -1.63
N VAL A 177 7.91 -5.83 -0.62
CA VAL A 177 7.90 -6.17 0.81
C VAL A 177 6.61 -5.71 1.49
N PHE A 178 6.31 -6.32 2.63
CA PHE A 178 5.35 -5.84 3.60
C PHE A 178 6.07 -5.11 4.74
N LEU A 179 5.51 -3.99 5.18
CA LEU A 179 5.89 -3.29 6.41
C LEU A 179 4.83 -3.57 7.47
N VAL A 180 5.17 -4.35 8.50
CA VAL A 180 4.22 -4.82 9.52
C VAL A 180 4.60 -4.28 10.89
N PRO A 181 3.82 -3.35 11.47
CA PRO A 181 4.06 -2.87 12.83
C PRO A 181 3.96 -4.00 13.87
N CYS A 182 4.98 -4.17 14.72
CA CYS A 182 4.97 -5.11 15.84
C CYS A 182 4.32 -4.51 17.08
N GLY A 183 3.62 -5.34 17.85
CA GLY A 183 3.24 -5.04 19.23
C GLY A 183 2.07 -4.07 19.40
N ILE A 184 1.44 -3.67 18.30
CA ILE A 184 0.25 -2.81 18.36
C ILE A 184 -0.98 -3.69 18.52
N ASN A 185 -1.65 -3.60 19.67
CA ASN A 185 -2.95 -4.23 19.94
C ASN A 185 -4.12 -3.50 19.24
N SER A 186 -3.88 -2.92 18.07
CA SER A 186 -4.91 -2.19 17.32
C SER A 186 -5.91 -3.17 16.71
N PRO A 187 -7.19 -2.79 16.60
CA PRO A 187 -8.17 -3.57 15.86
C PRO A 187 -7.71 -3.79 14.41
N PRO A 188 -8.14 -4.90 13.77
CA PRO A 188 -7.79 -5.21 12.37
C PRO A 188 -7.94 -3.98 11.46
N GLN A 189 -6.91 -3.69 10.66
CA GLN A 189 -6.82 -2.58 9.70
C GLN A 189 -6.98 -1.13 10.20
N CYS A 190 -7.08 -0.87 11.50
CA CYS A 190 -7.10 0.52 11.99
C CYS A 190 -5.69 1.12 11.90
N MET A 191 -5.52 2.13 11.05
CA MET A 191 -4.23 2.79 10.87
C MET A 191 -4.07 3.85 11.95
N ASP A 192 -3.11 3.65 12.86
CA ASP A 192 -2.72 4.72 13.77
C ASP A 192 -1.65 5.63 13.19
N SER A 193 -1.55 6.84 13.75
CA SER A 193 -0.59 7.87 13.33
C SER A 193 0.86 7.39 13.41
N ARG A 194 1.18 6.50 14.36
CA ARG A 194 2.54 5.96 14.57
C ARG A 194 2.94 5.00 13.45
N SER A 195 2.01 4.16 13.00
CA SER A 195 2.22 3.21 11.91
C SER A 195 2.40 3.94 10.58
N LEU A 196 1.58 4.97 10.34
CA LEU A 196 1.75 5.85 9.18
C LEU A 196 3.08 6.60 9.22
N GLU A 197 3.45 7.18 10.37
CA GLU A 197 4.74 7.83 10.57
C GLU A 197 5.89 6.91 10.19
N MET A 198 5.89 5.68 10.71
CA MET A 198 6.95 4.71 10.42
C MET A 198 7.02 4.35 8.93
N ALA A 199 5.88 4.16 8.26
CA ALA A 199 5.84 3.87 6.82
C ALA A 199 6.41 5.03 6.00
N ILE A 200 6.02 6.27 6.31
CA ILE A 200 6.52 7.48 5.64
C ILE A 200 8.02 7.66 5.92
N ARG A 201 8.48 7.47 7.17
CA ARG A 201 9.91 7.61 7.50
C ARG A 201 10.76 6.54 6.83
N VAL A 202 10.25 5.33 6.64
CA VAL A 202 10.92 4.31 5.82
C VAL A 202 11.07 4.82 4.38
N ALA A 203 10.02 5.37 3.77
CA ALA A 203 10.11 5.91 2.40
C ALA A 203 11.11 7.07 2.29
N VAL A 204 11.14 7.97 3.28
CA VAL A 204 12.11 9.08 3.35
C VAL A 204 13.54 8.56 3.52
N GLU A 205 13.77 7.61 4.42
CA GLU A 205 15.10 7.04 4.68
C GLU A 205 15.62 6.21 3.50
N ILE A 206 14.74 5.50 2.78
CA ILE A 206 15.09 4.81 1.53
C ILE A 206 15.63 5.82 0.50
N ASN A 207 15.12 7.06 0.51
CA ASN A 207 15.59 8.15 -0.34
C ASN A 207 15.68 7.78 -1.83
N ASN A 208 14.69 7.04 -2.34
CA ASN A 208 14.63 6.58 -3.72
C ASN A 208 13.27 6.90 -4.33
N CYS A 209 13.24 7.74 -5.37
CA CYS A 209 11.98 8.13 -6.01
C CYS A 209 11.25 6.97 -6.68
N CYS A 210 11.91 5.83 -6.94
CA CYS A 210 11.30 4.60 -7.46
C CYS A 210 10.52 3.83 -6.37
N PHE A 211 10.88 4.01 -5.10
CA PHE A 211 10.24 3.32 -3.99
C PHE A 211 8.88 3.95 -3.66
N ARG A 212 7.82 3.13 -3.70
CA ARG A 212 6.46 3.52 -3.31
C ARG A 212 5.98 2.65 -2.17
N VAL A 213 5.23 3.26 -1.26
CA VAL A 213 4.57 2.58 -0.14
C VAL A 213 3.07 2.71 -0.31
N SER A 214 2.32 1.66 -0.07
CA SER A 214 0.86 1.67 -0.17
C SER A 214 0.18 1.02 1.03
N PHE A 215 -1.08 1.39 1.20
CA PHE A 215 -1.95 0.85 2.23
C PHE A 215 -3.37 0.78 1.71
N ASP A 216 -4.09 -0.29 2.04
CA ASP A 216 -5.47 -0.50 1.65
C ASP A 216 -6.32 -0.72 2.91
N TYR A 217 -7.37 0.09 3.06
CA TYR A 217 -8.39 -0.05 4.10
C TYR A 217 -9.73 -0.43 3.49
N SER A 218 -10.36 -1.46 4.05
CA SER A 218 -11.72 -1.82 3.68
C SER A 218 -12.49 -2.39 4.89
N PRO A 219 -13.70 -1.89 5.17
CA PRO A 219 -14.50 -2.30 6.32
C PRO A 219 -14.92 -3.78 6.27
N SER A 220 -14.93 -4.38 5.07
CA SER A 220 -15.33 -5.78 4.87
C SER A 220 -14.22 -6.80 5.13
N TYR A 221 -12.96 -6.36 5.31
CA TYR A 221 -11.82 -7.26 5.48
C TYR A 221 -11.21 -7.14 6.88
N ALA A 222 -11.25 -8.23 7.64
CA ALA A 222 -10.64 -8.31 8.97
C ALA A 222 -9.17 -8.78 8.88
N SER A 223 -8.31 -8.08 8.11
CA SER A 223 -6.87 -8.40 8.06
C SER A 223 -6.06 -7.61 9.09
N GLY A 224 -4.85 -8.07 9.42
CA GLY A 224 -3.90 -7.27 10.20
C GLY A 224 -3.53 -5.97 9.49
N LEU A 225 -2.98 -5.01 10.24
CA LEU A 225 -2.41 -3.76 9.72
C LEU A 225 -1.05 -4.03 9.08
N TYR A 226 -0.89 -3.69 7.81
CA TYR A 226 0.38 -3.75 7.09
C TYR A 226 0.39 -2.76 5.93
N PHE A 227 1.57 -2.27 5.56
CA PHE A 227 1.79 -1.54 4.33
C PHE A 227 2.47 -2.46 3.32
N GLN A 228 2.30 -2.18 2.03
CA GLN A 228 3.06 -2.79 0.95
C GLN A 228 4.07 -1.78 0.43
N ALA A 229 5.22 -2.22 -0.05
CA ALA A 229 6.17 -1.34 -0.70
C ALA A 229 6.98 -2.05 -1.78
N CYS A 230 7.24 -1.38 -2.91
CA CYS A 230 8.03 -1.90 -4.03
C CYS A 230 8.55 -0.76 -4.92
N TYR A 231 9.39 -1.10 -5.90
CA TYR A 231 10.12 -0.14 -6.73
C TYR A 231 9.55 -0.03 -8.14
N PHE A 232 8.82 1.03 -8.45
CA PHE A 232 8.39 1.32 -9.81
C PHE A 232 9.41 2.23 -10.49
N SER A 233 10.10 1.73 -11.51
CA SER A 233 11.12 2.49 -12.25
C SER A 233 10.53 3.66 -13.06
N ASN A 234 9.24 3.59 -13.40
CA ASN A 234 8.53 4.62 -14.15
C ASN A 234 7.41 5.21 -13.29
N PRO A 235 7.03 6.48 -13.51
CA PRO A 235 5.86 7.06 -12.87
C PRO A 235 4.60 6.25 -13.14
N LEU A 236 3.78 6.06 -12.11
CA LEU A 236 2.47 5.44 -12.25
C LEU A 236 1.50 6.39 -12.98
N PRO A 237 0.53 5.87 -13.74
CA PRO A 237 -0.42 6.68 -14.51
C PRO A 237 -1.06 7.84 -13.74
N VAL A 238 -1.48 7.60 -12.49
CA VAL A 238 -2.06 8.66 -11.64
C VAL A 238 -1.09 9.81 -11.37
N GLU A 239 0.22 9.55 -11.30
CA GLU A 239 1.26 10.53 -11.00
C GLU A 239 1.48 11.52 -12.17
N LEU A 240 1.07 11.13 -13.39
CA LEU A 240 1.21 11.91 -14.62
C LEU A 240 -0.02 12.78 -14.92
N MET A 241 -1.10 12.62 -14.15
CA MET A 241 -2.35 13.31 -14.41
C MET A 241 -2.30 14.79 -14.01
N PRO A 242 -2.98 15.69 -14.76
CA PRO A 242 -3.12 17.08 -14.35
C PRO A 242 -3.85 17.18 -13.01
N VAL A 243 -3.46 18.19 -12.23
CA VAL A 243 -4.00 18.43 -10.89
C VAL A 243 -4.53 19.86 -10.75
N VAL A 244 -5.50 20.04 -9.86
CA VAL A 244 -5.93 21.35 -9.36
C VAL A 244 -5.68 21.45 -7.87
N THR A 245 -4.97 22.48 -7.44
CA THR A 245 -4.68 22.71 -6.02
C THR A 245 -5.89 23.35 -5.35
N LEU A 246 -6.32 22.77 -4.23
CA LEU A 246 -7.38 23.32 -3.38
C LEU A 246 -6.81 24.45 -2.50
N CYS A 247 -7.54 25.55 -2.38
CA CYS A 247 -7.12 26.73 -1.61
C CYS A 247 -7.56 26.63 -0.15
N GLY A 248 -6.68 27.05 0.77
CA GLY A 248 -6.99 27.14 2.20
C GLY A 248 -5.78 27.47 3.07
N PRO A 249 -5.99 27.70 4.38
CA PRO A 249 -4.96 28.23 5.29
C PRO A 249 -3.76 27.30 5.47
N TRP A 250 -3.91 25.99 5.21
CA TRP A 250 -2.82 25.02 5.27
C TRP A 250 -1.69 25.29 4.25
N GLN A 251 -1.97 26.06 3.19
CA GLN A 251 -0.95 26.42 2.20
C GLN A 251 0.17 27.28 2.80
N GLU A 252 -0.15 28.17 3.75
CA GLU A 252 0.83 28.99 4.46
C GLU A 252 1.77 28.16 5.35
N ARG A 253 1.35 26.93 5.69
CA ARG A 253 2.14 25.94 6.43
C ARG A 253 2.93 24.99 5.52
N GLY A 254 2.97 25.25 4.21
CA GLY A 254 3.65 24.39 3.24
C GLY A 254 2.93 23.06 3.00
N MET A 255 1.59 23.05 3.05
CA MET A 255 0.80 21.88 2.67
C MET A 255 0.01 22.16 1.39
N HIS A 256 -0.06 21.18 0.49
CA HIS A 256 -0.83 21.27 -0.74
C HIS A 256 -1.78 20.08 -0.83
N ILE A 257 -3.08 20.35 -0.88
CA ILE A 257 -4.10 19.35 -1.21
C ILE A 257 -4.48 19.58 -2.67
N GLN A 258 -4.44 18.54 -3.48
CA GLN A 258 -4.68 18.62 -4.91
C GLN A 258 -5.68 17.56 -5.34
N GLU A 259 -6.63 17.94 -6.19
CA GLU A 259 -7.52 17.00 -6.89
C GLU A 259 -6.88 16.59 -8.22
N ILE A 260 -6.89 15.29 -8.50
CA ILE A 260 -6.38 14.73 -9.74
C ILE A 260 -7.51 14.74 -10.76
N LEU A 261 -7.27 15.36 -11.91
CA LEU A 261 -8.27 15.56 -12.94
C LEU A 261 -8.24 14.44 -13.99
N ASN A 262 -9.39 14.22 -14.63
CA ASN A 262 -9.53 13.30 -15.76
C ASN A 262 -9.10 11.85 -15.46
N TYR A 263 -9.27 11.36 -14.23
CA TYR A 263 -8.89 9.99 -13.84
C TYR A 263 -10.15 9.17 -13.51
N PRO A 264 -10.21 7.85 -13.79
CA PRO A 264 -11.44 7.06 -13.62
C PRO A 264 -11.87 6.89 -12.17
N VAL A 265 -10.91 6.86 -11.23
CA VAL A 265 -11.19 6.94 -9.80
C VAL A 265 -11.04 8.39 -9.36
N LYS A 266 -11.90 8.87 -8.47
CA LYS A 266 -11.68 10.15 -7.80
C LYS A 266 -10.46 10.06 -6.87
N VAL A 267 -9.54 11.00 -6.99
CA VAL A 267 -8.28 10.97 -6.23
C VAL A 267 -7.96 12.36 -5.69
N LEU A 268 -7.46 12.39 -4.45
CA LEU A 268 -6.79 13.55 -3.87
C LEU A 268 -5.33 13.20 -3.63
N SER A 269 -4.44 14.19 -3.70
CA SER A 269 -3.09 14.06 -3.18
C SER A 269 -2.80 15.14 -2.16
N VAL A 270 -2.13 14.75 -1.07
CA VAL A 270 -1.62 15.64 -0.05
C VAL A 270 -0.10 15.65 -0.16
N LYS A 271 0.49 16.81 -0.41
CA LYS A 271 1.93 17.01 -0.49
C LYS A 271 2.39 18.00 0.57
N GLY A 272 3.44 17.63 1.32
CA GLY A 272 4.10 18.52 2.27
C GLY A 272 5.38 19.11 1.66
N THR A 273 5.48 20.45 1.67
CA THR A 273 6.72 21.20 1.42
C THR A 273 7.32 21.76 2.72
N GLY A 274 6.57 21.67 3.84
CA GLY A 274 7.01 22.00 5.19
C GLY A 274 7.52 20.79 5.99
N THR A 275 7.11 20.67 7.25
CA THR A 275 7.56 19.56 8.12
C THR A 275 6.84 18.24 7.78
N LEU A 276 7.60 17.14 7.77
CA LEU A 276 7.05 15.78 7.59
C LEU A 276 5.95 15.45 8.61
N LYS A 277 6.10 15.97 9.82
CA LYS A 277 5.14 15.82 10.92
C LYS A 277 3.77 16.41 10.60
N SER A 278 3.71 17.56 9.93
CA SER A 278 2.45 18.15 9.49
C SER A 278 1.74 17.26 8.47
N LEU A 279 2.49 16.72 7.48
CA LEU A 279 1.95 15.78 6.50
C LEU A 279 1.37 14.54 7.19
N ILE A 280 2.15 13.89 8.07
CA ILE A 280 1.73 12.70 8.81
C ILE A 280 0.44 12.97 9.61
N LYS A 281 0.39 14.08 10.35
CA LYS A 281 -0.77 14.44 11.16
C LYS A 281 -2.02 14.65 10.31
N VAL A 282 -1.91 15.40 9.22
CA VAL A 282 -3.04 15.67 8.32
C VAL A 282 -3.53 14.37 7.68
N VAL A 283 -2.63 13.56 7.13
CA VAL A 283 -3.02 12.29 6.48
C VAL A 283 -3.60 11.31 7.48
N ALA A 284 -3.01 11.18 8.68
CA ALA A 284 -3.54 10.30 9.73
C ALA A 284 -4.96 10.70 10.16
N GLU A 285 -5.22 11.99 10.38
CA GLU A 285 -6.55 12.48 10.78
C GLU A 285 -7.58 12.31 9.65
N ILE A 286 -7.19 12.52 8.39
CA ILE A 286 -8.04 12.22 7.22
C ILE A 286 -8.39 10.73 7.20
N CYS A 287 -7.40 9.86 7.34
CA CYS A 287 -7.59 8.41 7.34
C CYS A 287 -8.52 7.98 8.49
N SER A 288 -8.29 8.47 9.71
CA SER A 288 -9.16 8.22 10.87
C SER A 288 -10.61 8.63 10.58
N SER A 289 -10.80 9.82 10.02
CA SER A 289 -12.14 10.35 9.71
C SER A 289 -12.86 9.53 8.62
N LEU A 290 -12.13 8.94 7.67
CA LEU A 290 -12.70 8.02 6.67
C LEU A 290 -13.04 6.66 7.27
N GLN A 291 -12.20 6.14 8.18
CA GLN A 291 -12.46 4.89 8.90
C GLN A 291 -13.69 5.00 9.80
N GLU A 292 -13.87 6.12 10.49
CA GLU A 292 -15.08 6.40 11.30
C GLU A 292 -16.37 6.42 10.49
N GLN A 293 -16.28 6.76 9.20
CA GLN A 293 -17.40 6.75 8.26
C GLN A 293 -17.49 5.46 7.45
N GLU A 294 -16.66 4.46 7.76
CA GLU A 294 -16.55 3.19 7.03
C GLU A 294 -16.36 3.36 5.52
N ILE A 295 -15.70 4.45 5.10
CA ILE A 295 -15.38 4.71 3.69
C ILE A 295 -14.10 3.92 3.36
N PRO A 296 -14.14 2.93 2.45
CA PRO A 296 -12.93 2.24 2.01
C PRO A 296 -12.01 3.21 1.28
N TYR A 297 -10.70 3.04 1.45
CA TYR A 297 -9.73 3.86 0.74
C TYR A 297 -8.40 3.14 0.57
N SER A 298 -7.66 3.57 -0.44
CA SER A 298 -6.26 3.21 -0.61
C SER A 298 -5.37 4.44 -0.51
N LEU A 299 -4.15 4.25 -0.03
CA LEU A 299 -3.09 5.25 -0.01
C LEU A 299 -1.92 4.80 -0.89
N LEU A 300 -1.31 5.75 -1.57
CA LEU A 300 -0.03 5.59 -2.25
C LEU A 300 0.90 6.73 -1.85
N MET A 301 2.01 6.40 -1.22
CA MET A 301 3.10 7.31 -0.87
C MET A 301 4.14 7.26 -1.99
N SER A 302 4.50 8.44 -2.48
CA SER A 302 5.40 8.69 -3.60
C SER A 302 6.31 9.87 -3.27
N ASP A 303 7.20 10.23 -4.20
CA ASP A 303 8.06 11.42 -4.07
C ASP A 303 8.84 11.39 -2.74
N TYR A 304 9.57 10.29 -2.52
CA TYR A 304 10.34 10.06 -1.28
C TYR A 304 9.49 10.00 0.01
N GLY A 305 8.19 9.73 -0.12
CA GLY A 305 7.23 9.73 1.00
C GLY A 305 6.63 11.10 1.31
N THR A 306 6.93 12.13 0.51
CA THR A 306 6.45 13.51 0.73
C THR A 306 5.11 13.81 0.06
N LYS A 307 4.66 12.93 -0.84
CA LYS A 307 3.37 13.04 -1.52
C LYS A 307 2.55 11.77 -1.30
N VAL A 308 1.36 11.93 -0.74
CA VAL A 308 0.41 10.85 -0.47
C VAL A 308 -0.82 11.02 -1.35
N PHE A 309 -1.09 10.07 -2.24
CA PHE A 309 -2.36 9.94 -2.94
C PHE A 309 -3.35 9.18 -2.07
N LEU A 310 -4.59 9.65 -2.08
CA LEU A 310 -5.75 9.09 -1.40
C LEU A 310 -6.80 8.75 -2.46
N PHE A 311 -7.15 7.47 -2.51
CA PHE A 311 -8.16 6.90 -3.40
C PHE A 311 -9.36 6.48 -2.57
N PRO A 312 -10.31 7.38 -2.28
CA PRO A 312 -11.56 6.98 -1.64
C PRO A 312 -12.36 6.11 -2.61
N GLN A 313 -12.88 4.99 -2.13
CA GLN A 313 -13.59 4.02 -2.95
C GLN A 313 -15.04 3.90 -2.52
N LEU A 314 -15.89 3.58 -3.50
CA LEU A 314 -17.29 3.29 -3.27
C LEU A 314 -17.43 1.93 -2.59
N HIS A 315 -18.15 1.89 -1.47
CA HIS A 315 -18.57 0.64 -0.84
C HIS A 315 -19.97 0.27 -1.33
N THR A 316 -20.09 -0.82 -2.09
CA THR A 316 -21.41 -1.38 -2.44
C THR A 316 -21.46 -2.88 -2.13
N LEU A 317 -22.67 -3.39 -1.84
CA LEU A 317 -22.92 -4.81 -1.65
C LEU A 317 -22.68 -5.63 -2.95
N GLU A 318 -22.74 -4.98 -4.11
CA GLU A 318 -22.55 -5.61 -5.42
C GLU A 318 -21.06 -5.72 -5.81
N THR A 319 -20.22 -4.78 -5.35
CA THR A 319 -18.77 -4.85 -5.48
C THR A 319 -18.20 -5.70 -4.35
N SER A 320 -18.01 -7.00 -4.58
CA SER A 320 -17.50 -7.96 -3.57
C SER A 320 -16.00 -7.78 -3.24
N GLY A 321 -15.46 -6.56 -3.28
CA GLY A 321 -14.05 -6.27 -3.02
C GLY A 321 -13.73 -4.77 -2.99
N SER A 322 -12.43 -4.46 -2.92
CA SER A 322 -11.87 -3.11 -3.09
C SER A 322 -10.70 -3.20 -4.06
N LEU A 323 -10.43 -2.12 -4.79
CA LEU A 323 -9.21 -2.00 -5.58
C LEU A 323 -8.00 -1.86 -4.65
N SER A 324 -6.87 -2.44 -5.05
CA SER A 324 -5.60 -2.13 -4.40
C SER A 324 -5.09 -0.75 -4.80
N ALA A 325 -4.25 -0.14 -3.97
CA ALA A 325 -3.57 1.10 -4.29
C ALA A 325 -2.81 1.06 -5.63
N TRP A 326 -2.22 -0.08 -5.99
CA TRP A 326 -1.51 -0.26 -7.25
C TRP A 326 -2.46 -0.17 -8.46
N GLU A 327 -3.62 -0.82 -8.37
CA GLU A 327 -4.65 -0.73 -9.41
C GLU A 327 -5.22 0.67 -9.51
N CYS A 328 -5.54 1.29 -8.36
CA CYS A 328 -5.97 2.68 -8.32
C CYS A 328 -4.92 3.62 -8.96
N ALA A 329 -3.64 3.35 -8.78
CA ALA A 329 -2.57 4.13 -9.40
C ALA A 329 -2.39 3.88 -10.91
N GLY A 330 -3.09 2.88 -11.45
CA GLY A 330 -3.13 2.56 -12.88
C GLY A 330 -2.26 1.37 -13.29
N HIS A 331 -1.78 0.58 -12.32
CA HIS A 331 -1.01 -0.64 -12.56
C HIS A 331 -1.88 -1.88 -12.34
N VAL A 332 -2.23 -2.57 -13.43
CA VAL A 332 -3.16 -3.70 -13.41
C VAL A 332 -2.41 -5.01 -13.63
N VAL A 333 -2.45 -5.89 -12.62
CA VAL A 333 -1.88 -7.25 -12.71
C VAL A 333 -2.94 -8.23 -13.21
N PHE A 334 -2.64 -8.88 -14.34
CA PHE A 334 -3.45 -9.91 -14.96
C PHE A 334 -2.91 -11.29 -14.61
N LYS A 335 -3.84 -12.20 -14.27
CA LYS A 335 -3.54 -13.59 -13.93
C LYS A 335 -3.75 -14.55 -15.12
N ALA A 336 -4.54 -14.12 -16.10
CA ALA A 336 -4.85 -14.90 -17.30
C ALA A 336 -4.27 -14.21 -18.53
N ARG A 337 -3.64 -14.98 -19.42
CA ARG A 337 -2.99 -14.47 -20.64
C ARG A 337 -3.97 -13.73 -21.54
N SER A 338 -5.16 -14.29 -21.76
CA SER A 338 -6.20 -13.65 -22.57
C SER A 338 -6.57 -12.26 -22.05
N GLY A 339 -6.76 -12.11 -20.74
CA GLY A 339 -7.06 -10.83 -20.12
C GLY A 339 -5.94 -9.80 -20.31
N TYR A 340 -4.68 -10.22 -20.26
CA TYR A 340 -3.54 -9.34 -20.54
C TYR A 340 -3.48 -8.93 -22.02
N ASP A 341 -3.61 -9.89 -22.95
CA ASP A 341 -3.49 -9.63 -24.38
C ASP A 341 -4.58 -8.70 -24.89
N GLU A 342 -5.81 -8.94 -24.46
CA GLU A 342 -7.01 -8.22 -24.89
C GLU A 342 -7.26 -6.92 -24.08
N ALA A 343 -6.44 -6.64 -23.06
CA ALA A 343 -6.63 -5.46 -22.20
C ALA A 343 -6.68 -4.15 -22.99
N THR A 344 -7.81 -3.46 -22.91
CA THR A 344 -8.00 -2.12 -23.49
C THR A 344 -8.08 -1.03 -22.42
N GLU A 345 -7.85 0.23 -22.81
CA GLU A 345 -8.04 1.37 -21.90
C GLU A 345 -9.50 1.48 -21.44
N GLU A 346 -10.47 1.14 -22.30
CA GLU A 346 -11.90 1.17 -21.97
C GLU A 346 -12.24 0.16 -20.86
N ASP A 347 -11.68 -1.04 -20.91
CA ASP A 347 -11.88 -2.07 -19.87
C ASP A 347 -11.33 -1.62 -18.52
N VAL A 348 -10.14 -1.01 -18.51
CA VAL A 348 -9.53 -0.50 -17.28
C VAL A 348 -10.30 0.69 -16.74
N LEU A 349 -10.73 1.63 -17.60
CA LEU A 349 -11.59 2.75 -17.20
C LEU A 349 -12.89 2.26 -16.56
N LYS A 350 -13.54 1.26 -17.17
CA LYS A 350 -14.78 0.67 -16.64
C LYS A 350 -14.54 -0.02 -15.30
N ARG A 351 -13.47 -0.81 -15.19
CA ARG A 351 -13.10 -1.51 -13.95
C ARG A 351 -12.83 -0.52 -12.82
N LEU A 352 -12.00 0.50 -13.06
CA LEU A 352 -11.64 1.48 -12.05
C LEU A 352 -12.83 2.38 -11.68
N GLY A 353 -13.60 2.82 -12.68
CA GLY A 353 -14.78 3.66 -12.49
C GLY A 353 -15.89 3.00 -11.65
N ALA A 354 -16.00 1.67 -11.68
CA ALA A 354 -16.97 0.92 -10.87
C ALA A 354 -16.77 1.09 -9.35
N PHE A 355 -15.56 1.45 -8.91
CA PHE A 355 -15.24 1.72 -7.50
C PHE A 355 -15.11 3.21 -7.20
N SER A 356 -15.35 4.09 -8.16
CA SER A 356 -15.21 5.52 -7.97
C SER A 356 -16.42 6.10 -7.23
N LEU A 357 -16.16 7.04 -6.33
CA LEU A 357 -17.22 7.90 -5.78
C LEU A 357 -17.85 8.77 -6.88
N ASN A 358 -19.13 9.10 -6.71
CA ASN A 358 -19.79 10.12 -7.51
C ASN A 358 -19.33 11.54 -7.09
N ASP A 359 -19.70 12.57 -7.86
CA ASP A 359 -19.23 13.95 -7.63
C ASP A 359 -19.68 14.53 -6.28
N GLU A 360 -20.87 14.17 -5.78
CA GLU A 360 -21.39 14.63 -4.50
C GLU A 360 -20.62 14.01 -3.34
N GLN A 361 -20.48 12.68 -3.34
CA GLN A 361 -19.70 11.92 -2.36
C GLN A 361 -18.24 12.39 -2.33
N PHE A 362 -17.64 12.59 -3.50
CA PHE A 362 -16.28 13.11 -3.59
C PHE A 362 -16.18 14.56 -3.10
N GLY A 363 -17.21 15.38 -3.32
CA GLY A 363 -17.32 16.71 -2.73
C GLY A 363 -17.25 16.69 -1.21
N LEU A 364 -17.93 15.74 -0.57
CA LEU A 364 -17.89 15.55 0.89
C LEU A 364 -16.50 15.14 1.38
N VAL A 365 -15.83 14.21 0.67
CA VAL A 365 -14.45 13.79 1.00
C VAL A 365 -13.48 14.96 0.85
N LYS A 366 -13.62 15.78 -0.21
CA LYS A 366 -12.83 17.01 -0.39
C LYS A 366 -13.02 17.97 0.78
N GLN A 367 -14.26 18.22 1.16
CA GLN A 367 -14.58 19.12 2.28
C GLN A 367 -13.99 18.60 3.59
N LEU A 368 -14.08 17.29 3.86
CA LEU A 368 -13.47 16.65 5.01
C LEU A 368 -11.94 16.87 5.02
N CYS A 369 -11.25 16.62 3.91
CA CYS A 369 -9.81 16.81 3.81
C CYS A 369 -9.41 18.27 4.08
N CYS A 370 -10.13 19.22 3.49
CA CYS A 370 -9.91 20.65 3.69
C CYS A 370 -10.16 21.09 5.14
N ASN A 371 -11.22 20.57 5.78
CA ASN A 371 -11.55 20.87 7.17
C ASN A 371 -10.47 20.37 8.13
N VAL A 372 -10.02 19.12 7.95
CA VAL A 372 -8.93 18.53 8.73
C VAL A 372 -7.65 19.36 8.59
N ALA A 373 -7.26 19.67 7.37
CA ALA A 373 -6.05 20.46 7.12
C ALA A 373 -6.15 21.89 7.67
N SER A 374 -7.33 22.52 7.61
CA SER A 374 -7.55 23.85 8.20
C SER A 374 -7.42 23.83 9.71
N LYS A 375 -8.07 22.86 10.38
CA LYS A 375 -8.04 22.68 11.83
C LYS A 375 -6.64 22.43 12.37
N LEU A 376 -5.78 21.76 11.60
CA LEU A 376 -4.39 21.49 11.99
C LEU A 376 -3.40 22.59 11.58
N ALA A 377 -3.83 23.54 10.74
CA ALA A 377 -3.03 24.69 10.33
C ALA A 377 -3.21 25.91 11.25
N SER A 378 -4.40 26.05 11.85
CA SER A 378 -4.71 27.00 12.94
C SER A 378 -3.96 26.64 14.20
#